data_AF-A0A3A8EGQ4-F1
#
_entry.id   AF-A0A3A8EGQ4-F1
#
_cell.length_a   1.000
_cell.length_b   1.000
_cell.length_c   1.000
_cell.angle_alpha   90.00
_cell.angle_beta   90.00
_cell.angle_gamma   90.00
#
_symmetry.space_group_name_H-M   'P 1'
#
loop_
_entity.id
_entity.type
_entity.pdbx_description
1 polymer ?
#
loop_
_entity_poly.entity_id
_entity_poly.type
_entity_poly.pdbx_seq_one_letter_code
_entity_poly.pdbx_strand_id
1 'polypeptide(L)'
;MTEKRQKIDYDRIERGWRAGILSPRQLAAAYEEETGQKVSHAAIIKHFTKLGIPRNLAEKIKAKSDAMVTQAMVTEQVTPVTIKRDQEIIEDAATQLTYVRLNQRKDIQRSRKIAMSLFDELEMMVGQENVKLLEMLGELMWSPDDKGNDKVNDLYMKIISMPGRVKSMKDLSDTLKTLIALERQAFGLDDENNKPVDALTALLERVSTGNSSAFKPIADDPEY
;
A
#
# COMPACT_ATOMS: atom_id res chain seq x y z
N MET A 1 -13.03 -18.34 54.22
CA MET A 1 -13.08 -16.88 53.98
C MET A 1 -12.92 -16.66 52.48
N THR A 2 -13.94 -16.14 51.82
CA THR A 2 -13.95 -15.93 50.36
C THR A 2 -13.12 -14.69 50.02
N GLU A 3 -11.91 -14.90 49.48
CA GLU A 3 -11.08 -13.82 48.95
C GLU A 3 -11.83 -13.08 47.84
N LYS A 4 -12.03 -11.77 48.04
CA LYS A 4 -12.60 -10.87 47.03
C LYS A 4 -11.70 -10.92 45.80
N ARG A 5 -12.20 -11.49 44.70
CA ARG A 5 -11.54 -11.41 43.39
C ARG A 5 -11.25 -9.95 43.08
N GLN A 6 -9.97 -9.59 43.01
CA GLN A 6 -9.52 -8.26 42.57
C GLN A 6 -10.10 -7.98 41.18
N LYS A 7 -10.80 -6.85 41.04
CA LYS A 7 -11.43 -6.44 39.80
C LYS A 7 -10.37 -5.80 38.91
N ILE A 8 -9.85 -6.58 37.97
CA ILE A 8 -8.87 -6.14 36.97
C ILE A 8 -9.56 -5.21 35.97
N ASP A 9 -8.93 -4.07 35.67
CA ASP A 9 -9.40 -3.09 34.68
C ASP A 9 -8.90 -3.48 33.28
N TYR A 10 -9.66 -4.33 32.61
CA TYR A 10 -9.31 -4.84 31.28
C TYR A 10 -9.42 -3.79 30.16
N ASP A 11 -10.16 -2.70 30.36
CA ASP A 11 -10.33 -1.63 29.36
C ASP A 11 -8.98 -0.92 29.08
N ARG A 12 -8.11 -0.81 30.10
CA ARG A 12 -6.75 -0.27 29.95
C ARG A 12 -5.85 -1.19 29.12
N ILE A 13 -5.95 -2.49 29.34
CA ILE A 13 -5.15 -3.51 28.65
C ILE A 13 -5.61 -3.64 27.19
N GLU A 14 -6.88 -3.36 26.90
CA GLU A 14 -7.49 -3.51 25.58
C GLU A 14 -6.78 -2.70 24.50
N ARG A 15 -6.34 -1.47 24.79
CA ARG A 15 -5.63 -0.63 23.81
C ARG A 15 -4.33 -1.29 23.34
N GLY A 16 -3.53 -1.77 24.28
CA GLY A 16 -2.28 -2.49 23.98
C GLY A 16 -2.52 -3.87 23.36
N TRP A 17 -3.60 -4.54 23.74
CA TRP A 17 -4.03 -5.81 23.14
C TRP A 17 -4.43 -5.64 21.67
N ARG A 18 -5.25 -4.63 21.34
CA ARG A 18 -5.69 -4.32 19.96
C ARG A 18 -4.53 -3.86 19.09
N ALA A 19 -3.60 -3.08 19.65
CA ALA A 19 -2.39 -2.62 18.96
C ALA A 19 -1.41 -3.77 18.64
N GLY A 20 -1.36 -4.79 19.50
CA GLY A 20 -0.58 -6.02 19.28
C GLY A 20 0.95 -5.89 19.30
N ILE A 21 1.48 -4.68 19.48
CA ILE A 21 2.92 -4.34 19.58
C ILE A 21 3.57 -5.01 20.81
N LEU A 22 2.91 -4.98 21.96
CA LEU A 22 3.43 -5.54 23.21
C LEU A 22 2.92 -6.97 23.42
N SER A 23 3.81 -7.90 23.75
CA SER A 23 3.43 -9.28 24.07
C SER A 23 2.47 -9.33 25.28
N PRO A 24 1.63 -10.37 25.42
CA PRO A 24 0.73 -10.51 26.58
C PRO A 24 1.45 -10.47 27.94
N ARG A 25 2.74 -10.85 27.97
CA ARG A 25 3.58 -10.76 29.17
C ARG A 25 4.00 -9.31 29.46
N GLN A 26 4.35 -8.55 28.42
CA GLN A 26 4.66 -7.13 28.57
C GLN A 26 3.42 -6.29 28.93
N LEU A 27 2.24 -6.64 28.41
CA LEU A 27 0.98 -6.01 28.80
C LEU A 27 0.63 -6.26 30.27
N ALA A 28 0.88 -7.48 30.76
CA ALA A 28 0.74 -7.81 32.18
C ALA A 28 1.72 -7.01 33.06
N ALA A 29 2.99 -6.91 32.64
CA ALA A 29 4.01 -6.16 33.36
C ALA A 29 3.71 -4.64 33.39
N ALA A 30 3.34 -4.06 32.25
CA ALA A 30 2.97 -2.64 32.17
C ALA A 30 1.74 -2.31 33.03
N TYR A 31 0.74 -3.20 33.04
CA TYR A 31 -0.42 -3.03 33.92
C TYR A 31 -0.05 -3.14 35.41
N GLU A 32 0.83 -4.06 35.78
CA GLU A 32 1.34 -4.20 37.15
C GLU A 32 2.15 -2.98 37.60
N GLU A 33 2.98 -2.43 36.71
CA GLU A 33 3.77 -1.22 36.95
C GLU A 33 2.88 0.03 37.14
N GLU A 34 1.83 0.18 36.33
CA GLU A 34 0.93 1.34 36.38
C GLU A 34 -0.11 1.29 37.52
N THR A 35 -0.58 0.09 37.89
CA THR A 35 -1.70 -0.05 38.84
C THR A 35 -1.31 -0.72 40.15
N GLY A 36 -0.09 -1.27 40.24
CA GLY A 36 0.36 -2.08 41.39
C GLY A 36 -0.35 -3.44 41.51
N GLN A 37 -1.20 -3.81 40.54
CA GLN A 37 -2.01 -5.03 40.58
C GLN A 37 -1.47 -6.09 39.63
N LYS A 38 -1.27 -7.31 40.14
CA LYS A 38 -0.78 -8.44 39.35
C LYS A 38 -1.87 -8.99 38.44
N VAL A 39 -1.57 -9.06 37.14
CA VAL A 39 -2.44 -9.73 36.15
C VAL A 39 -1.63 -10.78 35.43
N SER A 40 -2.14 -12.02 35.38
CA SER A 40 -1.49 -13.07 34.59
C SER A 40 -1.73 -12.85 33.10
N HIS A 41 -0.68 -12.97 32.29
CA HIS A 41 -0.77 -12.97 30.81
C HIS A 41 -1.79 -13.99 30.28
N ALA A 42 -1.93 -15.14 30.94
CA ALA A 42 -2.93 -16.16 30.58
C ALA A 42 -4.37 -15.67 30.85
N ALA A 43 -4.57 -14.86 31.90
CA ALA A 43 -5.86 -14.25 32.20
C ALA A 43 -6.21 -13.15 31.19
N ILE A 44 -5.23 -12.36 30.72
CA ILE A 44 -5.40 -11.39 29.63
C ILE A 44 -5.84 -12.09 28.35
N ILE A 45 -5.09 -13.13 27.93
CA ILE A 45 -5.41 -13.90 26.74
C ILE A 45 -6.82 -14.49 26.86
N LYS A 46 -7.12 -15.17 27.98
CA LYS A 46 -8.43 -15.80 28.21
C LYS A 46 -9.57 -14.80 28.24
N HIS A 47 -9.35 -13.59 28.75
CA HIS A 47 -10.37 -12.53 28.80
C HIS A 47 -10.70 -12.04 27.39
N PHE A 48 -9.69 -11.63 26.63
CA PHE A 48 -9.90 -11.11 25.28
C PHE A 48 -10.32 -12.18 24.27
N THR A 49 -9.86 -13.43 24.41
CA THR A 49 -10.35 -14.54 23.57
C THR A 49 -11.81 -14.89 23.91
N LYS A 50 -12.20 -14.87 25.19
CA LYS A 50 -13.59 -15.08 25.60
C LYS A 50 -14.53 -13.98 25.12
N LEU A 51 -14.03 -12.74 25.04
CA LEU A 51 -14.76 -11.60 24.49
C LEU A 51 -14.67 -11.48 22.96
N GLY A 52 -13.89 -12.34 22.30
CA GLY A 52 -13.71 -12.31 20.85
C GLY A 52 -12.95 -11.10 20.33
N ILE A 53 -12.23 -10.35 21.18
CA ILE A 53 -11.49 -9.14 20.79
C ILE A 53 -10.18 -9.57 20.10
N PRO A 54 -10.04 -9.38 18.77
CA PRO A 54 -8.89 -9.86 18.04
C PRO A 54 -7.65 -8.98 18.29
N ARG A 55 -6.50 -9.62 18.45
CA ARG A 55 -5.18 -8.98 18.47
C ARG A 55 -4.75 -8.60 17.04
N ASN A 56 -4.07 -7.46 16.85
CA ASN A 56 -3.64 -6.93 15.54
C ASN A 56 -4.79 -6.65 14.55
N LEU A 57 -5.66 -5.70 14.89
CA LEU A 57 -6.77 -5.29 14.01
C LEU A 57 -6.26 -4.70 12.68
N ALA A 58 -5.18 -3.91 12.72
CA ALA A 58 -4.63 -3.22 11.55
C ALA A 58 -4.06 -4.17 10.49
N GLU A 59 -3.30 -5.20 10.90
CA GLU A 59 -2.75 -6.19 9.97
C GLU A 59 -3.86 -7.04 9.32
N LYS A 60 -4.90 -7.40 10.09
CA LYS A 60 -6.07 -8.11 9.54
C LYS A 60 -6.87 -7.25 8.58
N ILE A 61 -7.00 -5.95 8.83
CA ILE A 61 -7.64 -5.00 7.91
C ILE A 61 -6.82 -4.89 6.62
N LYS A 62 -5.48 -4.75 6.72
CA LYS A 62 -4.58 -4.72 5.54
C LYS A 62 -4.72 -6.02 4.73
N ALA A 63 -4.57 -7.18 5.36
CA ALA A 63 -4.68 -8.48 4.70
C ALA A 63 -6.08 -8.72 4.07
N LYS A 64 -7.17 -8.36 4.76
CA LYS A 64 -8.53 -8.46 4.19
C LYS A 64 -8.73 -7.49 3.04
N SER A 65 -8.16 -6.28 3.11
CA SER A 65 -8.20 -5.32 2.01
C SER A 65 -7.41 -5.78 0.78
N ASP A 66 -6.23 -6.39 0.99
CA ASP A 66 -5.41 -6.93 -0.11
C ASP A 66 -6.12 -8.13 -0.77
N ALA A 67 -6.79 -8.97 0.03
CA ALA A 67 -7.65 -10.05 -0.46
C ALA A 67 -8.90 -9.53 -1.20
N MET A 68 -9.60 -8.51 -0.68
CA MET A 68 -10.76 -7.91 -1.35
C MET A 68 -10.37 -7.22 -2.67
N VAL A 69 -9.23 -6.53 -2.73
CA VAL A 69 -8.74 -5.88 -3.94
C VAL A 69 -8.40 -6.91 -5.03
N THR A 70 -7.77 -8.02 -4.66
CA THR A 70 -7.46 -9.11 -5.60
C THR A 70 -8.70 -9.87 -6.05
N GLN A 71 -9.67 -10.07 -5.17
CA GLN A 71 -10.90 -10.82 -5.44
C GLN A 71 -11.96 -9.99 -6.20
N ALA A 72 -12.06 -8.68 -5.92
CA ALA A 72 -12.92 -7.74 -6.67
C ALA A 72 -12.40 -7.48 -8.09
N MET A 73 -11.11 -7.73 -8.35
CA MET A 73 -10.57 -7.75 -9.71
C MET A 73 -10.96 -9.03 -10.48
N VAL A 74 -11.48 -10.07 -9.83
CA VAL A 74 -11.66 -11.41 -10.41
C VAL A 74 -13.10 -11.92 -10.40
N THR A 75 -14.00 -11.43 -9.54
CA THR A 75 -15.37 -11.97 -9.44
C THR A 75 -16.42 -10.95 -9.01
N GLU A 76 -17.55 -10.95 -9.72
CA GLU A 76 -18.76 -10.18 -9.44
C GLU A 76 -19.69 -11.02 -8.55
N GLN A 77 -20.23 -10.41 -7.48
CA GLN A 77 -21.28 -10.89 -6.55
C GLN A 77 -20.82 -11.57 -5.24
N VAL A 78 -21.27 -11.02 -4.09
CA VAL A 78 -21.87 -11.75 -2.96
C VAL A 78 -22.82 -10.84 -2.14
N THR A 79 -23.96 -11.39 -1.71
CA THR A 79 -25.00 -10.84 -0.77
C THR A 79 -25.31 -11.90 0.35
N PRO A 80 -26.10 -11.65 1.43
CA PRO A 80 -25.63 -11.05 2.69
C PRO A 80 -26.13 -11.75 4.01
N VAL A 81 -25.80 -11.13 5.16
CA VAL A 81 -26.46 -11.16 6.51
C VAL A 81 -26.08 -12.33 7.43
N THR A 82 -25.62 -12.20 8.69
CA THR A 82 -26.07 -11.35 9.81
C THR A 82 -24.97 -11.29 10.88
N ILE A 83 -24.62 -10.09 11.38
CA ILE A 83 -24.33 -9.68 12.79
C ILE A 83 -23.78 -8.24 12.67
N LYS A 84 -24.60 -7.24 13.00
CA LYS A 84 -24.11 -5.87 13.19
C LYS A 84 -23.29 -5.81 14.47
N ARG A 85 -21.98 -6.05 14.41
CA ARG A 85 -20.97 -5.80 15.48
C ARG A 85 -19.59 -6.17 14.94
N ASP A 86 -18.69 -5.19 14.90
CA ASP A 86 -17.26 -5.27 14.53
C ASP A 86 -16.92 -5.77 13.12
N GLN A 87 -17.53 -6.84 12.62
CA GLN A 87 -17.37 -7.30 11.23
C GLN A 87 -17.86 -6.25 10.23
N GLU A 88 -19.04 -5.66 10.43
CA GLU A 88 -19.53 -4.55 9.60
C GLU A 88 -18.58 -3.34 9.67
N ILE A 89 -18.03 -3.00 10.84
CA ILE A 89 -17.09 -1.87 10.97
C ILE A 89 -15.79 -2.16 10.22
N ILE A 90 -15.26 -3.38 10.34
CA ILE A 90 -14.06 -3.83 9.63
C ILE A 90 -14.32 -3.91 8.12
N GLU A 91 -15.51 -4.34 7.72
CA GLU A 91 -15.91 -4.48 6.32
C GLU A 91 -16.18 -3.12 5.68
N ASP A 92 -16.83 -2.19 6.37
CA ASP A 92 -17.00 -0.81 5.93
C ASP A 92 -15.65 -0.11 5.82
N ALA A 93 -14.78 -0.24 6.84
CA ALA A 93 -13.42 0.31 6.80
C ALA A 93 -12.59 -0.32 5.67
N ALA A 94 -12.68 -1.63 5.47
CA ALA A 94 -12.01 -2.32 4.37
C ALA A 94 -12.58 -1.93 3.01
N THR A 95 -13.89 -1.71 2.90
CA THR A 95 -14.57 -1.26 1.67
C THR A 95 -14.17 0.17 1.34
N GLN A 96 -14.13 1.07 2.32
CA GLN A 96 -13.64 2.44 2.14
C GLN A 96 -12.16 2.46 1.75
N LEU A 97 -11.31 1.68 2.40
CA LEU A 97 -9.89 1.57 2.05
C LEU A 97 -9.71 1.00 0.64
N THR A 98 -10.47 -0.04 0.29
CA THR A 98 -10.49 -0.63 -1.05
C THR A 98 -10.92 0.40 -2.09
N TYR A 99 -11.97 1.17 -1.80
CA TYR A 99 -12.47 2.24 -2.67
C TYR A 99 -11.41 3.33 -2.89
N VAL A 100 -10.76 3.80 -1.83
CA VAL A 100 -9.66 4.78 -1.92
C VAL A 100 -8.52 4.22 -2.77
N ARG A 101 -8.07 3.00 -2.52
CA ARG A 101 -7.00 2.36 -3.29
C ARG A 101 -7.37 2.14 -4.75
N LEU A 102 -8.61 1.74 -5.03
CA LEU A 102 -9.11 1.56 -6.39
C LEU A 102 -9.13 2.89 -7.15
N ASN A 103 -9.60 3.97 -6.51
CA ASN A 103 -9.60 5.30 -7.10
C ASN A 103 -8.17 5.81 -7.32
N GLN A 104 -7.28 5.67 -6.35
CA GLN A 104 -5.86 6.01 -6.52
C GLN A 104 -5.24 5.26 -7.72
N ARG A 105 -5.49 3.95 -7.86
CA ARG A 105 -5.03 3.18 -9.02
C ARG A 105 -5.59 3.75 -10.34
N LYS A 106 -6.88 4.07 -10.40
CA LYS A 106 -7.52 4.68 -11.58
C LYS A 106 -6.93 6.05 -11.90
N ASP A 107 -6.72 6.89 -10.89
CA ASP A 107 -6.18 8.24 -11.04
C ASP A 107 -4.73 8.21 -11.53
N ILE A 108 -3.92 7.28 -11.00
CA ILE A 108 -2.55 7.05 -11.44
C ILE A 108 -2.53 6.57 -12.90
N GLN A 109 -3.36 5.58 -13.25
CA GLN A 109 -3.46 5.09 -14.64
C GLN A 109 -3.87 6.20 -15.61
N ARG A 110 -4.86 7.02 -15.23
CA ARG A 110 -5.29 8.17 -16.04
C ARG A 110 -4.16 9.18 -16.22
N SER A 111 -3.45 9.51 -15.14
CA SER A 111 -2.34 10.46 -15.16
C SER A 111 -1.18 9.95 -16.02
N ARG A 112 -0.87 8.65 -15.94
CA ARG A 112 0.13 7.99 -16.80
C ARG A 112 -0.26 8.06 -18.27
N LYS A 113 -1.53 7.78 -18.60
CA LYS A 113 -2.01 7.90 -19.97
C LYS A 113 -1.83 9.33 -20.51
N ILE A 114 -2.18 10.35 -19.73
CA ILE A 114 -1.99 11.75 -20.11
C ILE A 114 -0.50 12.06 -20.32
N ALA A 115 0.37 11.65 -19.40
CA ALA A 115 1.81 11.88 -19.52
C ALA A 115 2.40 11.24 -20.78
N MET A 116 1.97 10.01 -21.13
CA MET A 116 2.39 9.34 -22.37
C MET A 116 1.90 10.09 -23.61
N SER A 117 0.64 10.53 -23.66
CA SER A 117 0.15 11.33 -24.77
C SER A 117 0.90 12.67 -24.94
N LEU A 118 1.35 13.28 -23.85
CA LEU A 118 2.20 14.49 -23.90
C LEU A 118 3.63 14.17 -24.39
N PHE A 119 4.16 12.98 -24.11
CA PHE A 119 5.41 12.53 -24.72
C PHE A 119 5.24 12.33 -26.23
N ASP A 120 4.13 11.73 -26.67
CA ASP A 120 3.83 11.55 -28.10
C ASP A 120 3.76 12.91 -28.82
N GLU A 121 3.10 13.91 -28.23
CA GLU A 121 3.06 15.27 -28.77
C GLU A 121 4.46 15.90 -28.83
N LEU A 122 5.26 15.73 -27.77
CA LEU A 122 6.62 16.23 -27.74
C LEU A 122 7.51 15.56 -28.79
N GLU A 123 7.33 14.26 -29.03
CA GLU A 123 8.00 13.51 -30.10
C GLU A 123 7.68 14.12 -31.47
N MET A 124 6.42 14.44 -31.73
CA MET A 124 6.02 15.14 -32.95
C MET A 124 6.69 16.52 -33.05
N MET A 125 6.75 17.30 -31.96
CA MET A 125 7.38 18.63 -31.95
C MET A 125 8.89 18.63 -32.15
N VAL A 126 9.60 17.54 -31.82
CA VAL A 126 11.07 17.44 -32.02
C VAL A 126 11.46 16.90 -33.40
N GLY A 127 10.52 16.36 -34.17
CA GLY A 127 10.78 15.89 -35.53
C GLY A 127 11.23 17.03 -36.46
N GLN A 128 12.35 16.84 -37.17
CA GLN A 128 13.01 17.91 -37.94
C GLN A 128 12.08 18.68 -38.90
N GLU A 129 11.15 17.98 -39.54
CA GLU A 129 10.16 18.59 -40.43
C GLU A 129 9.18 19.49 -39.67
N ASN A 130 8.62 18.98 -38.57
CA ASN A 130 7.70 19.74 -37.72
C ASN A 130 8.37 20.94 -37.05
N VAL A 131 9.65 20.85 -36.67
CA VAL A 131 10.39 22.01 -36.14
C VAL A 131 10.33 23.17 -37.11
N LYS A 132 10.64 22.90 -38.39
CA LYS A 132 10.64 23.92 -39.44
C LYS A 132 9.23 24.47 -39.68
N LEU A 133 8.22 23.59 -39.71
CA LEU A 133 6.82 24.01 -39.89
C LEU A 133 6.34 24.91 -38.74
N LEU A 134 6.72 24.60 -37.50
CA LEU A 134 6.41 25.41 -36.31
C LEU A 134 7.15 26.76 -36.36
N GLU A 135 8.42 26.79 -36.76
CA GLU A 135 9.16 28.05 -36.96
C GLU A 135 8.50 28.93 -38.04
N MET A 136 8.15 28.35 -39.19
CA MET A 136 7.43 29.04 -40.25
C MET A 136 6.07 29.56 -39.80
N LEU A 137 5.35 28.78 -38.97
CA LEU A 137 4.09 29.23 -38.39
C LEU A 137 4.28 30.43 -37.46
N GLY A 138 5.34 30.43 -36.64
CA GLY A 138 5.69 31.57 -35.79
C GLY A 138 6.05 32.82 -36.60
N GLU A 139 6.78 32.66 -37.70
CA GLU A 139 7.06 33.77 -38.63
C GLU A 139 5.77 34.31 -39.27
N LEU A 140 4.83 33.43 -39.65
CA LEU A 140 3.56 33.82 -40.26
C LEU A 140 2.61 34.50 -39.27
N MET A 141 2.62 34.08 -38.00
CA MET A 141 1.79 34.65 -36.94
C MET A 141 2.34 35.97 -36.39
N TRP A 142 3.52 36.41 -36.84
CA TRP A 142 4.15 37.64 -36.35
C TRP A 142 3.24 38.85 -36.58
N SER A 143 2.85 39.47 -35.47
CA SER A 143 1.88 40.57 -35.39
C SER A 143 2.31 41.53 -34.29
N PRO A 144 3.33 42.37 -34.53
CA PRO A 144 3.86 43.29 -33.54
C PRO A 144 2.86 44.39 -33.18
N ASP A 145 2.92 44.87 -31.94
CA ASP A 145 2.23 46.09 -31.50
C ASP A 145 2.90 47.36 -32.08
N ASP A 146 2.31 48.54 -31.78
CA ASP A 146 2.84 49.85 -32.18
C ASP A 146 4.29 50.12 -31.73
N LYS A 147 4.81 49.31 -30.78
CA LYS A 147 6.18 49.37 -30.26
C LYS A 147 7.08 48.27 -30.83
N GLY A 148 6.61 47.49 -31.80
CA GLY A 148 7.37 46.42 -32.43
C GLY A 148 7.41 45.10 -31.64
N ASN A 149 6.64 44.95 -30.55
CA ASN A 149 6.68 43.77 -29.70
C ASN A 149 5.54 42.81 -30.02
N ASP A 150 5.83 41.52 -30.08
CA ASP A 150 4.83 40.48 -30.22
C ASP A 150 4.99 39.44 -29.10
N LYS A 151 4.44 39.75 -27.92
CA LYS A 151 4.57 38.89 -26.74
C LYS A 151 3.96 37.50 -26.94
N VAL A 152 2.95 37.38 -27.80
CA VAL A 152 2.29 36.11 -28.07
C VAL A 152 3.21 35.23 -28.90
N ASN A 153 3.77 35.79 -29.98
CA ASN A 153 4.72 35.06 -30.81
C ASN A 153 6.05 34.79 -30.09
N ASP A 154 6.54 35.73 -29.27
CA ASP A 154 7.74 35.54 -28.44
C ASP A 154 7.58 34.32 -27.51
N LEU A 155 6.40 34.19 -26.88
CA LEU A 155 6.08 33.04 -26.04
C LEU A 155 6.00 31.75 -26.87
N TYR A 156 5.35 31.79 -28.02
CA TYR A 156 5.27 30.66 -28.95
C TYR A 156 6.66 30.18 -29.37
N MET A 157 7.51 31.08 -29.90
CA MET A 157 8.88 30.78 -30.33
C MET A 157 9.72 30.21 -29.18
N LYS A 158 9.53 30.75 -27.96
CA LYS A 158 10.19 30.21 -26.76
C LYS A 158 9.75 28.78 -26.43
N ILE A 159 8.46 28.46 -26.56
CA ILE A 159 7.91 27.12 -26.29
C ILE A 159 8.45 26.09 -27.29
N ILE A 160 8.43 26.42 -28.59
CA ILE A 160 8.87 25.50 -29.65
C ILE A 160 10.41 25.41 -29.77
N SER A 161 11.13 26.32 -29.12
CA SER A 161 12.59 26.31 -29.11
C SER A 161 13.17 25.01 -28.52
N MET A 162 14.42 24.69 -28.87
CA MET A 162 15.11 23.53 -28.31
C MET A 162 15.21 23.54 -26.77
N PRO A 163 15.59 24.66 -26.10
CA PRO A 163 15.57 24.72 -24.64
C PRO A 163 14.17 24.50 -24.05
N GLY A 164 13.12 25.02 -24.70
CA GLY A 164 11.73 24.80 -24.30
C GLY A 164 11.36 23.31 -24.33
N ARG A 165 11.63 22.64 -25.45
CA ARG A 165 11.36 21.20 -25.63
C ARG A 165 12.15 20.31 -24.66
N VAL A 166 13.44 20.60 -24.44
CA VAL A 166 14.27 19.88 -23.46
C VAL A 166 13.70 20.03 -22.05
N LYS A 167 13.22 21.23 -21.69
CA LYS A 167 12.56 21.44 -20.40
C LYS A 167 11.27 20.63 -20.29
N SER A 168 10.41 20.65 -21.31
CA SER A 168 9.19 19.84 -21.33
C SER A 168 9.50 18.35 -21.18
N MET A 169 10.53 17.83 -21.86
CA MET A 169 10.96 16.43 -21.73
C MET A 169 11.39 16.10 -20.29
N LYS A 170 12.14 16.98 -19.65
CA LYS A 170 12.58 16.82 -18.25
C LYS A 170 11.38 16.77 -17.31
N ASP A 171 10.48 17.75 -17.42
CA ASP A 171 9.30 17.87 -16.55
C ASP A 171 8.37 16.64 -16.70
N LEU A 172 8.18 16.15 -17.93
CA LEU A 172 7.44 14.91 -18.21
C LEU A 172 8.17 13.67 -17.66
N SER A 173 9.50 13.62 -17.73
CA SER A 173 10.30 12.50 -17.20
C SER A 173 10.22 12.44 -15.66
N ASP A 174 10.30 13.59 -14.99
CA ASP A 174 10.13 13.68 -13.53
C ASP A 174 8.70 13.31 -13.11
N THR A 175 7.71 13.70 -13.91
CA THR A 175 6.30 13.27 -13.74
C THR A 175 6.18 11.75 -13.85
N LEU A 176 6.74 11.14 -14.90
CA LEU A 176 6.69 9.70 -15.13
C LEU A 176 7.37 8.92 -14.01
N LYS A 177 8.54 9.38 -13.54
CA LYS A 177 9.25 8.78 -12.40
C LYS A 177 8.37 8.75 -11.15
N THR A 178 7.66 9.86 -10.89
CA THR A 178 6.74 9.97 -9.76
C THR A 178 5.55 9.01 -9.91
N LEU A 179 4.94 8.96 -11.10
CA LEU A 179 3.84 8.05 -11.39
C LEU A 179 4.25 6.58 -11.23
N ILE A 180 5.43 6.18 -11.69
CA ILE A 180 5.94 4.82 -11.51
C ILE A 180 6.09 4.47 -10.03
N ALA A 181 6.63 5.38 -9.21
CA ALA A 181 6.73 5.16 -7.77
C ALA A 181 5.35 4.98 -7.12
N LEU A 182 4.38 5.83 -7.50
CA LEU A 182 3.00 5.71 -7.03
C LEU A 182 2.33 4.41 -7.50
N GLU A 183 2.58 3.96 -8.73
CA GLU A 183 2.11 2.66 -9.21
C GLU A 183 2.67 1.53 -8.35
N ARG A 184 3.99 1.51 -8.12
CA ARG A 184 4.63 0.47 -7.29
C ARG A 184 4.02 0.39 -5.90
N GLN A 185 3.75 1.55 -5.28
CA GLN A 185 3.06 1.62 -3.99
C GLN A 185 1.61 1.12 -4.07
N ALA A 186 0.84 1.59 -5.07
CA ALA A 186 -0.56 1.22 -5.23
C ALA A 186 -0.76 -0.27 -5.54
N PHE A 187 0.21 -0.92 -6.19
CA PHE A 187 0.22 -2.36 -6.50
C PHE A 187 0.94 -3.22 -5.45
N GLY A 188 1.48 -2.63 -4.37
CA GLY A 188 2.18 -3.38 -3.32
C GLY A 188 3.49 -4.01 -3.79
N LEU A 189 4.12 -3.43 -4.81
CA LEU A 189 5.43 -3.87 -5.34
C LEU A 189 6.62 -3.35 -4.51
N ASP A 190 6.35 -2.45 -3.57
CA ASP A 190 7.34 -1.94 -2.60
C ASP A 190 7.26 -2.65 -1.23
N ASP A 191 6.34 -3.62 -1.06
CA ASP A 191 6.26 -4.41 0.18
C ASP A 191 7.41 -5.44 0.20
N GLU A 192 8.32 -5.35 1.17
CA GLU A 192 9.43 -6.29 1.39
C GLU A 192 8.96 -7.76 1.49
N ASN A 193 7.72 -7.98 1.94
CA ASN A 193 7.07 -9.29 2.04
C ASN A 193 6.62 -9.88 0.69
N ASN A 194 6.69 -9.09 -0.39
CA ASN A 194 6.31 -9.52 -1.75
C ASN A 194 7.55 -9.90 -2.58
N LYS A 195 8.74 -9.96 -1.96
CA LYS A 195 9.92 -10.55 -2.59
C LYS A 195 9.66 -12.04 -2.81
N PRO A 196 9.95 -12.60 -4.01
CA PRO A 196 9.87 -14.03 -4.21
C PRO A 196 10.83 -14.68 -3.21
N VAL A 197 10.27 -15.45 -2.27
CA VAL A 197 11.06 -16.25 -1.35
C VAL A 197 11.80 -17.26 -2.22
N ASP A 198 13.13 -17.17 -2.26
CA ASP A 198 13.93 -18.12 -3.03
C ASP A 198 13.60 -19.55 -2.61
N ALA A 199 13.60 -20.48 -3.56
CA ALA A 199 13.15 -21.85 -3.34
C ALA A 199 13.92 -22.52 -2.19
N LEU A 200 15.19 -22.17 -2.00
CA LEU A 200 16.01 -22.63 -0.88
C LEU A 200 15.53 -22.07 0.46
N THR A 201 15.20 -20.77 0.51
CA THR A 201 14.70 -20.10 1.72
C THR A 201 13.33 -20.66 2.10
N ALA A 202 12.44 -20.89 1.12
CA ALA A 202 11.15 -21.53 1.35
C ALA A 202 11.29 -22.98 1.85
N LEU A 203 12.29 -23.72 1.35
CA LEU A 203 12.62 -25.06 1.84
C LEU A 203 13.14 -25.02 3.28
N LEU A 204 14.05 -24.10 3.60
CA LEU A 204 14.62 -23.92 4.93
C LEU A 204 13.56 -23.52 5.96
N GLU A 205 12.64 -22.62 5.62
CA GLU A 205 11.49 -22.27 6.46
C GLU A 205 10.57 -23.46 6.67
N ARG A 206 10.30 -24.26 5.62
CA ARG A 206 9.49 -25.47 5.73
C ARG A 206 10.14 -26.53 6.60
N VAL A 207 11.47 -26.66 6.56
CA VAL A 207 12.22 -27.59 7.42
C VAL A 207 12.31 -27.08 8.86
N SER A 208 12.44 -25.77 9.07
CA SER A 208 12.54 -25.18 10.41
C SER A 208 11.20 -25.08 11.15
N THR A 209 10.09 -24.91 10.41
CA THR A 209 8.73 -24.86 10.95
C THR A 209 7.99 -26.20 10.85
N GLY A 210 8.45 -27.10 9.98
CA GLY A 210 7.98 -28.47 9.87
C GLY A 210 8.33 -29.25 11.13
N ASN A 211 7.30 -29.67 11.85
CA ASN A 211 7.40 -30.53 13.02
C ASN A 211 8.45 -31.65 12.79
N SER A 212 9.37 -31.82 13.75
CA SER A 212 10.49 -32.77 13.77
C SER A 212 10.12 -34.26 13.66
N SER A 213 8.88 -34.55 13.25
CA SER A 213 8.27 -35.87 13.14
C SER A 213 8.28 -36.44 11.71
N ALA A 214 8.61 -35.64 10.68
CA ALA A 214 8.63 -36.11 9.28
C ALA A 214 9.94 -36.82 8.87
N PHE A 215 11.04 -36.58 9.59
CA PHE A 215 12.32 -37.25 9.40
C PHE A 215 12.79 -37.81 10.74
N LYS A 216 12.26 -38.97 11.13
CA LYS A 216 12.90 -39.76 12.20
C LYS A 216 14.06 -40.53 11.59
N PRO A 217 15.24 -40.57 12.24
CA PRO A 217 16.22 -41.62 11.96
C PRO A 217 15.49 -42.95 12.17
N ILE A 218 15.52 -43.83 11.16
CA ILE A 218 15.12 -45.22 11.33
C ILE A 218 16.07 -45.78 12.40
N ALA A 219 15.52 -46.21 13.53
CA ALA A 219 16.30 -46.90 14.54
C ALA A 219 16.83 -48.20 13.91
N ASP A 220 18.10 -48.52 14.21
CA ASP A 220 18.90 -49.58 13.60
C ASP A 220 18.10 -50.82 13.20
N ASP A 221 18.30 -51.21 11.94
CA ASP A 221 17.78 -52.44 11.36
C ASP A 221 18.40 -53.65 12.09
N PRO A 222 17.62 -54.54 12.73
CA PRO A 222 18.19 -55.68 13.44
C PRO A 222 18.78 -56.78 12.53
N GLU A 223 18.90 -56.55 11.21
CA GLU A 223 19.55 -57.49 10.29
C GLU A 223 20.89 -57.02 9.68
N TYR A 224 21.53 -55.93 10.14
CA TYR A 224 22.93 -55.61 9.79
C TYR A 224 23.75 -55.02 10.94
#